data_AF-A0A6I2UWW4-F1
#
_entry.id   AF-A0A6I2UWW4-F1
#
_cell.length_a   1.000
_cell.length_b   1.000
_cell.length_c   1.000
_cell.angle_alpha   90.00
_cell.angle_beta   90.00
_cell.angle_gamma   90.00
#
_symmetry.space_group_name_H-M   'P 1'
#
loop_
_entity.id
_entity.type
_entity.pdbx_description
1 polymer ?
#
loop_
_entity_poly.entity_id
_entity_poly.type
_entity_poly.pdbx_seq_one_letter_code
_entity_poly.pdbx_strand_id
1 'polypeptide(L)'
;MKRAGQEGFSLLGVLIAVMIIGIVASIAVPKFQSAVVSANTAKVMADLTTLDTAIAVYQTETGKVPESISDLSGYVADLQNLKPPQGKCRLKDGSVTELHETSYLLQKDSKTLLPSQDGCRAVCGGHPAGDFGR
;
A
#
# COMPACT_ATOMS: atom_id res chain seq x y z
N MET A 1 -3.87 -48.19 43.14
CA MET A 1 -4.06 -47.37 41.92
C MET A 1 -3.93 -45.90 42.32
N LYS A 2 -2.85 -45.22 41.92
CA LYS A 2 -2.60 -43.81 42.28
C LYS A 2 -3.47 -42.92 41.37
N ARG A 3 -4.41 -42.16 41.93
CA ARG A 3 -5.17 -41.14 41.18
C ARG A 3 -4.23 -39.96 40.93
N ALA A 4 -3.83 -39.76 39.67
CA ALA A 4 -3.14 -38.54 39.26
C ALA A 4 -4.09 -37.36 39.49
N GLY A 5 -3.61 -36.33 40.19
CA GLY A 5 -4.41 -35.16 40.55
C GLY A 5 -4.96 -34.47 39.30
N GLN A 6 -6.26 -34.24 39.28
CA GLN A 6 -6.88 -33.34 38.32
C GLN A 6 -6.54 -31.91 38.74
N GLU A 7 -5.48 -31.36 38.16
CA GLU A 7 -5.12 -29.95 38.31
C GLU A 7 -6.04 -29.13 37.38
N GLY A 8 -7.15 -28.65 37.94
CA GLY A 8 -8.17 -27.91 37.20
C GLY A 8 -7.77 -26.46 36.95
N PHE A 9 -8.09 -25.97 35.74
CA PHE A 9 -7.98 -24.56 35.39
C PHE A 9 -8.98 -23.75 36.23
N SER A 10 -8.49 -22.88 37.13
CA SER A 10 -9.38 -22.03 37.92
C SER A 10 -10.01 -20.96 37.03
N LEU A 11 -11.33 -20.74 37.16
CA LEU A 11 -12.03 -19.64 36.49
C LEU A 11 -11.40 -18.28 36.82
N LEU A 12 -10.85 -18.13 38.03
CA LEU A 12 -10.11 -16.95 38.43
C LEU A 12 -8.82 -16.76 37.61
N GLY A 13 -8.13 -17.86 37.28
CA GLY A 13 -6.93 -17.84 36.45
C GLY A 13 -7.23 -17.39 35.01
N VAL A 14 -8.33 -17.89 34.44
CA VAL A 14 -8.81 -17.43 33.11
C VAL A 14 -9.12 -15.93 33.16
N LEU A 15 -9.81 -15.48 34.20
CA LEU A 15 -10.25 -14.09 34.34
C LEU A 15 -9.08 -13.11 34.41
N ILE A 16 -8.05 -13.43 35.19
CA ILE A 16 -6.84 -12.61 35.28
C ILE A 16 -6.08 -12.63 33.94
N ALA A 17 -6.01 -13.78 33.26
CA ALA A 17 -5.35 -13.88 31.97
C ALA A 17 -6.01 -12.98 30.90
N VAL A 18 -7.34 -13.01 30.76
CA VAL A 18 -8.04 -12.14 29.79
C VAL A 18 -7.92 -10.66 30.14
N MET A 19 -7.86 -10.32 31.44
CA MET A 19 -7.64 -8.95 31.88
C MET A 19 -6.28 -8.41 31.43
N ILE A 20 -5.21 -9.18 31.60
CA ILE A 20 -3.85 -8.78 31.18
C ILE A 20 -3.78 -8.68 29.65
N ILE A 21 -4.35 -9.66 28.92
CA ILE A 21 -4.40 -9.63 27.46
C ILE A 21 -5.17 -8.40 26.96
N GLY A 22 -6.26 -8.01 27.64
CA GLY A 22 -7.03 -6.81 27.31
C GLY A 22 -6.20 -5.53 27.40
N ILE A 23 -5.41 -5.38 28.47
CA ILE A 23 -4.52 -4.22 28.64
C ILE A 23 -3.49 -4.16 27.51
N VAL A 24 -2.81 -5.28 27.22
CA VAL A 24 -1.79 -5.34 26.16
C VAL A 24 -2.41 -5.06 24.79
N ALA A 25 -3.57 -5.66 24.49
CA ALA A 25 -4.27 -5.48 23.22
C ALA A 25 -4.64 -4.01 22.96
N SER A 26 -5.04 -3.27 24.00
CA SER A 26 -5.41 -1.85 23.88
C SER A 26 -4.29 -0.96 23.30
N ILE A 27 -3.02 -1.28 23.60
CA ILE A 27 -1.85 -0.53 23.12
C ILE A 27 -1.35 -1.11 21.79
N ALA A 28 -1.44 -2.42 21.62
CA ALA A 28 -0.93 -3.12 20.44
C ALA A 28 -1.74 -2.81 19.17
N VAL A 29 -3.07 -2.78 19.26
CA VAL A 29 -3.98 -2.56 18.10
C VAL A 29 -3.70 -1.23 17.37
N PRO A 30 -3.68 -0.05 18.02
CA PRO A 30 -3.44 1.21 17.31
C PRO A 30 -2.03 1.29 16.72
N LYS A 31 -1.03 0.69 17.39
CA LYS A 31 0.34 0.62 16.85
C LYS A 31 0.43 -0.27 15.62
N PHE A 32 -0.25 -1.41 15.63
CA PHE A 32 -0.31 -2.29 14.47
C PHE A 32 -1.00 -1.60 13.29
N GLN A 33 -2.13 -0.92 13.52
CA GLN A 33 -2.82 -0.17 12.46
C GLN A 33 -1.90 0.90 11.82
N SER A 34 -1.17 1.68 12.62
CA SER A 34 -0.24 2.68 12.10
C SER A 34 0.91 2.06 11.30
N ALA A 35 1.45 0.92 11.75
CA ALA A 35 2.49 0.20 11.03
C ALA A 35 2.01 -0.32 9.67
N VAL A 36 0.79 -0.88 9.61
CA VAL A 36 0.17 -1.33 8.36
C VAL A 36 -0.02 -0.17 7.38
N VAL A 37 -0.49 0.99 7.85
CA VAL A 37 -0.62 2.19 7.01
C VAL A 37 0.72 2.62 6.42
N SER A 38 1.78 2.63 7.23
CA SER A 38 3.12 2.99 6.75
C SER A 38 3.66 1.96 5.74
N ALA A 39 3.41 0.67 5.97
CA ALA A 39 3.82 -0.40 5.05
C ALA A 39 3.10 -0.30 3.71
N ASN A 40 1.78 -0.04 3.74
CA ASN A 40 0.98 0.17 2.53
C ASN A 40 1.49 1.38 1.73
N THR A 41 1.76 2.49 2.43
CA THR A 41 2.29 3.72 1.82
C THR A 41 3.64 3.48 1.13
N ALA A 42 4.55 2.76 1.78
CA ALA A 42 5.85 2.42 1.21
C ALA A 42 5.72 1.51 -0.02
N LYS A 43 4.79 0.54 0.02
CA LYS A 43 4.52 -0.35 -1.12
C LYS A 43 3.99 0.44 -2.33
N VAL A 44 2.97 1.28 -2.13
CA VAL A 44 2.41 2.12 -3.20
C VAL A 44 3.48 3.04 -3.79
N MET A 45 4.31 3.66 -2.95
CA MET A 45 5.39 4.53 -3.41
C MET A 45 6.41 3.76 -4.27
N ALA A 46 6.81 2.56 -3.84
CA ALA A 46 7.75 1.72 -4.59
C ALA A 46 7.17 1.26 -5.94
N ASP A 47 5.91 0.81 -5.94
CA ASP A 47 5.22 0.36 -7.15
C ASP A 47 5.06 1.53 -8.14
N LEU A 48 4.61 2.70 -7.69
CA LEU A 48 4.44 3.87 -8.54
C LEU A 48 5.77 4.40 -9.09
N THR A 49 6.86 4.38 -8.30
CA THR A 49 8.20 4.78 -8.77
C THR A 49 8.73 3.82 -9.83
N THR A 50 8.45 2.54 -9.66
CA THR A 50 8.81 1.50 -10.65
C THR A 50 8.03 1.71 -11.95
N LEU A 51 6.73 2.00 -11.86
CA LEU A 51 5.90 2.33 -13.02
C LEU A 51 6.37 3.61 -13.72
N ASP A 52 6.68 4.68 -12.98
CA ASP A 52 7.17 5.95 -13.54
C ASP A 52 8.49 5.74 -14.32
N THR A 53 9.39 4.93 -13.76
CA THR A 53 10.64 4.54 -14.43
C THR A 53 10.36 3.75 -15.71
N ALA A 54 9.45 2.77 -15.66
CA ALA A 54 9.07 2.00 -16.84
C ALA A 54 8.42 2.86 -17.93
N ILE A 55 7.60 3.85 -17.56
CA ILE A 55 7.00 4.82 -18.48
C ILE A 55 8.08 5.68 -19.14
N ALA A 56 9.10 6.10 -18.40
CA ALA A 56 10.22 6.87 -18.95
C ALA A 56 11.04 6.04 -19.96
N VAL A 57 11.28 4.76 -19.66
CA VAL A 57 11.98 3.84 -20.57
C VAL A 57 11.16 3.59 -21.82
N TYR A 58 9.86 3.29 -21.68
CA TYR A 58 8.95 3.06 -22.80
C TYR A 58 8.91 4.27 -23.76
N GLN A 59 8.81 5.48 -23.21
CA GLN A 59 8.83 6.72 -23.99
C GLN A 59 10.16 6.92 -24.72
N THR A 60 11.27 6.55 -24.10
CA THR A 60 12.61 6.69 -24.70
C THR A 60 12.79 5.73 -25.88
N GLU A 61 12.25 4.51 -25.78
CA GLU A 61 12.38 3.51 -26.86
C GLU A 61 11.34 3.66 -27.98
N THR A 62 10.08 3.91 -27.62
CA THR A 62 8.97 3.94 -28.60
C THR A 62 8.68 5.36 -29.09
N GLY A 63 9.16 6.40 -28.40
CA GLY A 63 8.85 7.79 -28.70
C GLY A 63 7.39 8.18 -28.45
N LYS A 64 6.63 7.32 -27.76
CA LYS A 64 5.21 7.51 -27.45
C LYS A 64 4.94 7.25 -25.97
N VAL A 65 3.93 7.91 -25.43
CA VAL A 65 3.42 7.63 -24.07
C VAL A 65 2.55 6.37 -24.07
N PRO A 66 2.63 5.52 -23.03
CA PRO A 66 1.73 4.40 -22.88
C PRO A 66 0.30 4.89 -22.62
N GLU A 67 -0.69 4.27 -23.25
CA GLU A 67 -2.11 4.57 -23.04
C GLU A 67 -2.71 3.76 -21.89
N SER A 68 -2.17 2.55 -21.66
CA SER A 68 -2.61 1.65 -20.60
C SER A 68 -1.41 1.06 -19.84
N ILE A 69 -1.66 0.61 -18.61
CA ILE A 69 -0.61 -0.08 -17.83
C ILE A 69 -0.19 -1.38 -18.51
N SER A 70 -1.08 -2.02 -19.26
CA SER A 70 -0.79 -3.23 -20.01
C SER A 70 0.34 -3.04 -21.04
N ASP A 71 0.53 -1.82 -21.56
CA ASP A 71 1.62 -1.50 -22.50
C ASP A 71 3.01 -1.56 -21.84
N LEU A 72 3.07 -1.45 -20.51
CA LEU A 72 4.30 -1.50 -19.71
C LEU A 72 4.72 -2.94 -19.35
N SER A 73 4.01 -3.96 -19.85
CA SER A 73 4.23 -5.37 -19.50
C SER A 73 5.61 -5.91 -19.86
N GLY A 74 6.28 -5.31 -20.85
CA GLY A 74 7.68 -5.63 -21.19
C GLY A 74 8.73 -4.97 -20.28
N TYR A 75 8.33 -3.99 -19.47
CA TYR A 75 9.23 -3.11 -18.72
C TYR A 75 9.16 -3.29 -17.21
N VAL A 76 8.07 -3.88 -16.71
CA VAL A 76 7.88 -4.17 -15.29
C VAL A 76 7.67 -5.66 -15.12
N ALA A 77 8.54 -6.29 -14.34
CA ALA A 77 8.35 -7.67 -13.91
C ALA A 77 7.09 -7.75 -13.04
N ASP A 78 6.14 -8.60 -13.44
CA ASP A 78 4.94 -8.95 -12.65
C ASP A 78 3.82 -7.89 -12.57
N LEU A 79 3.53 -7.19 -13.67
CA LEU A 79 2.39 -6.25 -13.74
C LEU A 79 1.04 -6.84 -13.30
N GLN A 80 0.80 -8.13 -13.54
CA GLN A 80 -0.47 -8.78 -13.17
C GLN A 80 -0.66 -8.91 -11.66
N ASN A 81 0.44 -8.85 -10.90
CA ASN A 81 0.45 -8.96 -9.45
C ASN A 81 0.70 -7.61 -8.77
N LEU A 82 1.05 -6.58 -9.56
CA LEU A 82 1.24 -5.21 -9.12
C LEU A 82 -0.13 -4.59 -8.78
N LYS A 83 -0.65 -4.96 -7.61
CA LYS A 83 -1.92 -4.47 -7.07
C LYS A 83 -1.65 -3.56 -5.88
N PRO A 84 -2.28 -2.38 -5.83
CA PRO A 84 -2.17 -1.52 -4.66
C PRO A 84 -2.70 -2.27 -3.42
N PRO A 85 -2.03 -2.11 -2.28
CA PRO A 85 -2.51 -2.65 -1.02
C PRO A 85 -3.88 -2.04 -0.69
N GLN A 86 -4.80 -2.89 -0.24
CA GLN A 86 -6.12 -2.46 0.19
C GLN A 86 -6.03 -1.81 1.57
N GLY A 87 -6.79 -0.74 1.76
CA GLY A 87 -6.93 -0.05 3.04
C GLY A 87 -6.19 1.28 3.10
N LYS A 88 -5.84 1.69 4.31
CA LYS A 88 -5.38 3.05 4.60
C LYS A 88 -3.93 3.27 4.16
N CYS A 89 -3.69 4.37 3.45
CA CYS A 89 -2.38 4.90 3.10
C CYS A 89 -2.26 6.35 3.60
N ARG A 90 -1.03 6.78 3.89
CA ARG A 90 -0.77 8.14 4.38
C ARG A 90 -0.25 9.03 3.25
N LEU A 91 -0.92 10.15 3.05
CA LEU A 91 -0.47 11.22 2.16
C LEU A 91 0.44 12.19 2.93
N LYS A 92 1.28 12.93 2.20
CA LYS A 92 2.13 14.00 2.73
C LYS A 92 1.36 15.17 3.31
N ASP A 93 0.14 15.39 2.83
CA ASP A 93 -0.82 16.33 3.40
C ASP A 93 -1.28 15.95 4.83
N GLY A 94 -0.87 14.77 5.33
CA GLY A 94 -1.29 14.24 6.63
C GLY A 94 -2.65 13.53 6.58
N SER A 95 -3.39 13.68 5.49
CA SER A 95 -4.63 12.98 5.19
C SER A 95 -4.39 11.47 4.98
N VAL A 96 -5.29 10.64 5.52
CA VAL A 96 -5.27 9.17 5.33
C VAL A 96 -6.34 8.81 4.31
N THR A 97 -5.92 8.33 3.14
CA THR A 97 -6.83 7.86 2.09
C THR A 97 -7.03 6.35 2.17
N GLU A 98 -8.27 5.91 1.93
CA GLU A 98 -8.62 4.50 1.84
C GLU A 98 -8.56 4.05 0.38
N LEU A 99 -7.54 3.26 0.06
CA LEU A 99 -7.39 2.65 -1.25
C LEU A 99 -8.29 1.42 -1.33
N HIS A 100 -9.32 1.52 -2.16
CA HIS A 100 -10.16 0.39 -2.60
C HIS A 100 -9.90 0.00 -4.06
N GLU A 101 -8.96 0.69 -4.73
CA GLU A 101 -8.68 0.44 -6.14
C GLU A 101 -7.97 -0.91 -6.31
N THR A 102 -8.30 -1.61 -7.39
CA THR A 102 -7.74 -2.93 -7.73
C THR A 102 -6.57 -2.84 -8.71
N SER A 103 -6.30 -1.65 -9.26
CA SER A 103 -5.22 -1.40 -10.21
C SER A 103 -4.67 0.01 -10.05
N TYR A 104 -3.40 0.20 -10.41
CA TYR A 104 -2.84 1.52 -10.66
C TYR A 104 -3.51 2.13 -11.91
N LEU A 105 -3.43 3.45 -12.08
CA LEU A 105 -3.91 4.14 -13.28
C LEU A 105 -2.80 5.02 -13.86
N LEU A 106 -2.86 5.28 -15.15
CA LEU A 106 -1.99 6.24 -15.82
C LEU A 106 -2.75 7.55 -15.98
N GLN A 107 -2.16 8.64 -15.51
CA GLN A 107 -2.67 9.99 -15.72
C GLN A 107 -1.70 10.76 -16.62
N LYS A 108 -2.20 11.23 -17.76
CA LYS A 108 -1.48 12.17 -18.63
C LYS A 108 -1.59 13.57 -17.99
N ASP A 109 -0.46 14.19 -17.66
CA ASP A 109 -0.44 15.56 -17.15
C ASP A 109 -0.72 16.53 -18.30
N SER A 110 -1.99 16.88 -18.49
CA SER A 110 -2.43 17.85 -19.51
C SER A 110 -2.13 19.30 -19.12
N LYS A 111 -1.37 19.55 -18.04
CA LYS A 111 -1.21 20.87 -17.42
C LYS A 111 0.14 21.53 -17.68
N THR A 112 0.97 20.96 -18.53
CA THR A 112 2.18 21.63 -19.03
C THR A 112 1.83 22.53 -20.22
N LEU A 113 2.08 23.83 -20.09
CA LEU A 113 1.89 24.86 -21.13
C LEU A 113 2.85 24.72 -22.33
N LEU A 114 3.51 23.56 -22.49
CA LEU A 114 4.43 23.26 -23.59
C LEU A 114 3.91 22.05 -24.38
N PRO A 115 3.61 22.19 -25.68
CA PRO A 115 2.94 21.18 -26.52
C PRO A 115 3.82 19.97 -26.91
N SER A 116 4.87 19.67 -26.14
CA SER A 116 5.89 18.66 -26.49
C SER A 116 6.37 17.79 -25.33
N GLN A 117 5.77 17.92 -24.14
CA GLN A 117 6.09 17.11 -22.96
C GLN A 117 4.78 16.61 -22.32
N ASP A 118 4.00 15.81 -23.04
CA ASP A 118 2.92 15.02 -22.45
C ASP A 118 3.55 13.99 -21.49
N GLY A 119 3.75 14.38 -20.23
CA GLY A 119 4.23 13.47 -19.21
C GLY A 119 3.10 12.52 -18.80
N CYS A 120 3.26 11.22 -19.07
CA CYS A 120 2.39 10.20 -18.49
C CYS A 120 2.97 9.76 -17.14
N ARG A 121 2.15 9.73 -16.09
CA ARG A 121 2.56 9.37 -14.72
C ARG A 121 1.65 8.28 -14.16
N ALA A 122 2.23 7.38 -13.38
CA ALA A 122 1.45 6.41 -12.62
C ALA A 122 0.85 7.05 -11.37
N VAL A 123 -0.45 6.81 -11.15
CA VAL A 123 -1.21 7.29 -9.99
C VAL A 123 -1.95 6.14 -9.32
N CYS A 124 -2.18 6.29 -8.02
CA CYS A 124 -3.00 5.38 -7.21
C CYS A 124 -4.03 6.22 -6.46
N GLY A 125 -5.32 5.95 -6.62
CA GLY A 125 -6.39 6.76 -6.03
C GLY A 125 -6.39 8.22 -6.48
N GLY A 126 -5.87 8.50 -7.68
CA GLY A 126 -5.69 9.86 -8.20
C GLY A 126 -4.48 10.63 -7.65
N HIS A 127 -3.61 9.99 -6.85
CA HIS A 127 -2.41 10.59 -6.30
C HIS A 127 -1.13 10.01 -6.93
N PRO A 128 -0.14 10.83 -7.31
CA PRO A 128 1.16 10.37 -7.80
C PRO A 128 2.05 9.85 -6.65
N ALA A 129 3.14 9.15 -6.99
CA ALA A 129 4.11 8.59 -6.02
C ALA A 129 4.59 9.62 -4.99
N GLY A 130 4.77 10.87 -5.43
CA GLY A 130 5.27 11.96 -4.62
C GLY A 130 4.34 12.41 -3.49
N ASP A 131 3.05 12.12 -3.57
CA ASP A 131 2.05 12.51 -2.57
C ASP A 131 1.97 11.50 -1.41
N PHE A 132 2.51 10.30 -1.55
CA PHE A 132 2.53 9.28 -0.52
C PHE A 132 3.74 9.48 0.42
N GLY A 133 3.55 9.34 1.73
CA GLY A 133 4.65 9.30 2.70
C GLY A 133 4.61 10.36 3.81
N ARG A 134 5.79 10.84 4.19
CA ARG A 134 5.99 11.94 5.16
C ARG A 134 6.61 13.14 4.47
#